data_AF-A0A7X8RXN5-F1
#
_entry.id   AF-A0A7X8RXN5-F1
#
_cell.length_a   1.000
_cell.length_b   1.000
_cell.length_c   1.000
_cell.angle_alpha   90.00
_cell.angle_beta   90.00
_cell.angle_gamma   90.00
#
_symmetry.space_group_name_H-M   'P 1'
#
loop_
_entity.id
_entity.type
_entity.pdbx_description
1 polymer ?
#
loop_
_entity_poly.entity_id
_entity_poly.type
_entity_poly.pdbx_seq_one_letter_code
_entity_poly.pdbx_strand_id
1 'polypeptide(L)'
;MTREDMLARLVAQAEDEGGDLVTLRAIVEEASDLGAARVLSRMGLADDHALTDMAELRQLLGAWRDAKASAWKAVVTWVVRGLLALLLLGIAMRLGLTELVR
;
A
#
# COMPACT_ATOMS: atom_id res chain seq x y z
N MET A 1 5.28 10.02 -25.98
CA MET A 1 6.72 10.23 -25.72
C MET A 1 6.97 9.88 -24.28
N THR A 2 7.60 8.75 -24.01
CA THR A 2 7.96 8.38 -22.64
C THR A 2 9.32 9.00 -22.29
N ARG A 3 9.63 9.06 -21.00
CA ARG A 3 10.93 9.57 -20.51
C ARG A 3 12.09 8.68 -20.95
N GLU A 4 11.83 7.38 -21.13
CA GLU A 4 12.77 6.37 -21.61
C GLU A 4 13.22 6.68 -23.05
N ASP A 5 12.30 7.12 -23.91
CA ASP A 5 12.63 7.54 -25.29
C ASP A 5 13.55 8.76 -25.34
N MET A 6 13.56 9.59 -24.29
CA MET A 6 14.35 10.83 -24.26
C MET A 6 15.84 10.53 -24.02
N LEU A 7 16.14 9.66 -23.06
CA LEU A 7 17.52 9.32 -22.70
C LEU A 7 18.22 8.54 -23.83
N ALA A 8 17.50 7.59 -24.44
CA ALA A 8 18.00 6.87 -25.62
C ALA A 8 18.31 7.79 -26.80
N ARG A 9 17.45 8.80 -27.07
CA ARG A 9 17.71 9.79 -28.13
C ARG A 9 18.90 10.70 -27.81
N LEU A 10 19.06 11.11 -26.57
CA LEU A 10 20.20 11.95 -26.16
C LEU A 10 21.53 11.19 -26.31
N VAL A 11 21.54 9.89 -25.98
CA VAL A 11 22.72 9.03 -26.18
C VAL A 11 23.00 8.85 -27.68
N ALA A 12 21.99 8.56 -28.49
CA ALA A 12 22.15 8.43 -29.95
C ALA A 12 22.64 9.73 -30.59
N GLN A 13 22.11 10.88 -30.17
CA GLN A 13 22.59 12.18 -30.64
C GLN A 13 24.05 12.43 -30.23
N ALA A 14 24.42 12.11 -28.98
CA ALA A 14 25.79 12.28 -28.52
C ALA A 14 26.77 11.34 -29.23
N GLU A 15 26.34 10.12 -29.59
CA GLU A 15 27.11 9.20 -30.44
C GLU A 15 27.30 9.76 -31.86
N ASP A 16 26.25 10.28 -32.49
CA ASP A 16 26.31 10.94 -33.79
C ASP A 16 27.24 12.17 -33.79
N GLU A 17 27.35 12.87 -32.65
CA GLU A 17 28.28 13.98 -32.41
C GLU A 17 29.72 13.51 -32.09
N GLY A 18 29.99 12.20 -32.10
CA GLY A 18 31.32 11.59 -31.91
C GLY A 18 31.64 11.17 -30.47
N GLY A 19 30.64 11.12 -29.59
CA GLY A 19 30.78 10.64 -28.22
C GLY A 19 31.00 9.13 -28.14
N ASP A 20 31.92 8.70 -27.27
CA ASP A 20 32.15 7.29 -27.00
C ASP A 20 31.00 6.69 -26.17
N LEU A 21 30.36 5.64 -26.68
CA LEU A 21 29.24 4.96 -26.04
C LEU A 21 29.60 4.40 -24.66
N VAL A 22 30.83 3.91 -24.47
CA VAL A 22 31.26 3.37 -23.16
C VAL A 22 31.28 4.48 -22.12
N THR A 23 31.85 5.63 -22.47
CA THR A 23 31.87 6.83 -21.63
C THR A 23 30.46 7.34 -21.32
N LEU A 24 29.59 7.42 -22.34
CA LEU A 24 28.19 7.86 -22.14
C LEU A 24 27.43 6.93 -21.19
N ARG A 25 27.58 5.61 -21.36
CA ARG A 25 26.98 4.62 -20.46
C ARG A 25 27.48 4.78 -19.03
N ALA A 26 28.79 4.95 -18.83
CA ALA A 26 29.37 5.14 -17.51
C ALA A 26 28.83 6.42 -16.81
N ILE A 27 28.70 7.52 -17.55
CA ILE A 27 28.11 8.76 -17.02
C ILE A 27 26.65 8.54 -16.61
N VAL A 28 25.86 7.84 -17.42
CA VAL A 28 24.45 7.56 -17.13
C VAL A 28 24.30 6.66 -15.90
N GLU A 29 25.11 5.61 -15.80
CA GLU A 29 25.12 4.71 -14.63
C GLU A 29 25.50 5.46 -13.36
N GLU A 30 26.61 6.19 -13.36
CA GLU A 30 27.07 6.97 -12.20
C GLU A 30 26.06 8.06 -11.79
N ALA A 31 25.48 8.78 -12.76
CA ALA A 31 24.48 9.80 -12.48
C ALA A 31 23.19 9.20 -11.88
N SER A 32 22.80 8.01 -12.36
CA SER A 32 21.63 7.28 -11.87
C SER A 32 21.84 6.76 -10.45
N ASP A 33 23.00 6.15 -10.19
CA ASP A 33 23.36 5.62 -8.87
C ASP A 33 23.50 6.75 -7.85
N LEU A 34 24.21 7.83 -8.18
CA LEU A 34 24.31 9.03 -7.32
C LEU A 34 22.95 9.72 -7.11
N GLY A 35 22.06 9.67 -8.11
CA GLY A 35 20.70 10.17 -8.03
C GLY A 35 19.87 9.36 -7.04
N ALA A 36 19.87 8.05 -7.19
CA ALA A 36 19.19 7.11 -6.32
C ALA A 36 19.69 7.21 -4.88
N ALA A 37 21.01 7.18 -4.67
CA ALA A 37 21.63 7.31 -3.36
C ALA A 37 21.26 8.64 -2.67
N ARG A 38 21.25 9.76 -3.40
CA ARG A 38 20.82 11.06 -2.85
C ARG A 38 19.37 11.05 -2.41
N VAL A 39 18.47 10.44 -3.18
CA VAL A 39 17.05 10.36 -2.83
C VAL A 39 16.84 9.46 -1.62
N LEU A 40 17.46 8.28 -1.60
CA LEU A 40 17.41 7.36 -0.46
C LEU A 40 17.94 8.02 0.81
N SER A 41 19.07 8.71 0.73
CA SER A 41 19.63 9.48 1.85
C SER A 41 18.69 10.58 2.34
N ARG A 42 18.08 11.36 1.43
CA ARG A 42 17.09 12.39 1.79
C ARG A 42 15.82 11.81 2.43
N MET A 43 15.46 10.57 2.07
CA MET A 43 14.34 9.85 2.68
C MET A 43 14.73 9.15 4.00
N GLY A 44 16.01 9.19 4.39
CA GLY A 44 16.50 8.47 5.56
C GLY A 44 16.54 6.94 5.37
N LEU A 45 16.63 6.47 4.12
CA LEU A 45 16.64 5.06 3.72
C LEU A 45 18.01 4.62 3.15
N ALA A 46 19.09 5.26 3.57
CA ALA A 46 20.44 5.00 3.06
C ALA A 46 21.26 4.01 3.91
N ASP A 47 20.73 3.58 5.05
CA ASP A 47 21.36 2.57 5.90
C ASP A 47 21.02 1.14 5.46
N ASP A 48 21.84 0.18 5.92
CA ASP A 48 21.71 -1.24 5.55
C ASP A 48 20.43 -1.90 6.10
N HIS A 49 19.76 -1.30 7.10
CA HIS A 49 18.54 -1.83 7.71
C HIS A 49 17.26 -1.31 7.04
N ALA A 50 17.33 -0.22 6.28
CA ALA A 50 16.17 0.43 5.65
C ALA A 50 15.25 -0.53 4.87
N LEU A 51 15.81 -1.52 4.16
CA LEU A 51 15.02 -2.51 3.42
C LEU A 51 14.21 -3.41 4.36
N THR A 52 14.84 -3.88 5.44
CA THR A 52 14.22 -4.73 6.46
C THR A 52 13.12 -3.96 7.18
N ASP A 53 13.41 -2.73 7.61
CA ASP A 53 12.45 -1.88 8.32
C ASP A 53 11.21 -1.61 7.46
N MET A 54 11.39 -1.34 6.16
CA MET A 54 10.28 -1.19 5.22
C MET A 54 9.45 -2.47 5.05
N ALA A 55 10.09 -3.64 5.08
CA ALA A 55 9.39 -4.92 5.03
C ALA A 55 8.56 -5.16 6.31
N GLU A 56 9.15 -4.90 7.48
CA GLU A 56 8.48 -5.01 8.78
C GLU A 56 7.29 -4.06 8.88
N LEU A 57 7.44 -2.79 8.50
CA LEU A 57 6.32 -1.83 8.50
C LEU A 57 5.18 -2.28 7.60
N ARG A 58 5.48 -2.83 6.41
CA ARG A 58 4.45 -3.38 5.51
C ARG A 58 3.74 -4.57 6.13
N GLN A 59 4.47 -5.43 6.84
CA GLN A 59 3.90 -6.58 7.54
C GLN A 59 2.99 -6.13 8.69
N LEU A 60 3.43 -5.16 9.50
CA LEU A 60 2.63 -4.58 10.58
C LEU A 60 1.36 -3.90 10.04
N LEU A 61 1.47 -3.14 8.94
CA LEU A 61 0.31 -2.55 8.26
C LEU A 61 -0.65 -3.60 7.71
N GLY A 62 -0.11 -4.72 7.20
CA GLY A 62 -0.88 -5.88 6.80
C GLY A 62 -1.70 -6.43 7.97
N ALA A 63 -1.04 -6.76 9.08
CA ALA A 63 -1.68 -7.27 10.29
C ALA A 63 -2.72 -6.30 10.86
N TRP A 64 -2.42 -5.00 10.87
CA TRP A 64 -3.37 -3.97 11.31
C TRP A 64 -4.62 -3.89 10.42
N ARG A 65 -4.44 -3.94 9.10
CA ARG A 65 -5.55 -3.92 8.15
C ARG A 65 -6.44 -5.14 8.32
N ASP A 66 -5.85 -6.31 8.54
CA ASP A 66 -6.58 -7.55 8.76
C ASP A 66 -7.35 -7.51 10.09
N ALA A 67 -6.72 -7.01 11.15
CA ALA A 67 -7.38 -6.80 12.44
C ALA A 67 -8.56 -5.81 12.32
N LYS A 68 -8.38 -4.70 11.60
CA LYS A 68 -9.45 -3.72 11.33
C LYS A 68 -10.62 -4.34 10.56
N ALA A 69 -10.32 -5.12 9.53
CA ALA A 69 -11.36 -5.81 8.74
C ALA A 69 -12.12 -6.84 9.60
N SER A 70 -11.42 -7.59 10.46
CA SER A 70 -12.01 -8.53 11.39
C SER A 70 -12.92 -7.84 12.41
N ALA A 71 -12.45 -6.75 13.01
CA ALA A 71 -13.24 -5.94 13.96
C ALA A 71 -14.51 -5.40 13.29
N TRP A 72 -14.41 -4.87 12.08
CA TRP A 72 -15.58 -4.39 11.33
C TRP A 72 -16.60 -5.50 11.06
N LYS A 73 -16.14 -6.68 10.63
CA LYS A 73 -17.01 -7.84 10.43
C LYS A 73 -17.73 -8.25 11.71
N ALA A 74 -17.03 -8.23 12.85
CA ALA A 74 -17.62 -8.54 14.14
C ALA A 74 -18.70 -7.51 14.52
N VAL A 75 -18.42 -6.22 14.39
CA VAL A 75 -19.37 -5.14 14.66
C VAL A 75 -20.63 -5.30 13.81
N VAL A 76 -20.49 -5.49 12.49
CA VAL A 76 -21.64 -5.70 11.59
C VAL A 76 -22.46 -6.91 12.03
N THR A 77 -21.80 -8.01 12.39
CA THR A 77 -22.47 -9.23 12.87
C THR A 77 -23.28 -8.98 14.14
N TRP A 78 -22.70 -8.27 15.11
CA TRP A 78 -23.39 -7.90 16.36
C TRP A 78 -24.57 -6.98 16.10
N VAL A 79 -24.42 -5.98 15.23
CA VAL A 79 -25.50 -5.06 14.86
C VAL A 79 -26.66 -5.83 14.22
N VAL A 80 -26.39 -6.68 13.23
CA VAL A 80 -27.43 -7.50 12.57
C VAL A 80 -28.13 -8.41 13.59
N ARG A 81 -27.38 -9.08 14.47
CA ARG A 81 -27.95 -9.90 15.54
C ARG A 81 -28.84 -9.08 16.48
N GLY A 82 -28.40 -7.89 16.88
CA GLY A 82 -29.18 -6.98 17.73
C GLY A 82 -30.47 -6.55 17.06
N LEU A 83 -30.43 -6.18 15.78
CA LEU A 83 -31.60 -5.81 14.99
C LEU A 83 -32.59 -6.97 14.84
N LEU A 84 -32.10 -8.18 14.53
CA LEU A 84 -32.96 -9.37 14.43
C LEU A 84 -33.61 -9.73 15.77
N ALA A 85 -32.86 -9.65 16.88
CA ALA A 85 -33.42 -9.88 18.21
C ALA A 85 -34.50 -8.86 18.58
N LEU A 86 -34.28 -7.59 18.27
CA LEU A 86 -35.28 -6.52 18.45
C LEU A 86 -36.52 -6.76 17.58
N LEU A 87 -36.34 -7.19 16.34
CA LEU A 87 -37.44 -7.52 15.43
C LEU A 87 -38.28 -8.68 15.97
N LEU A 88 -37.66 -9.75 16.45
CA LEU A 88 -38.36 -10.88 17.07
C LEU A 88 -39.10 -10.44 18.35
N LEU A 89 -38.48 -9.61 19.19
CA LEU A 89 -39.12 -9.05 20.38
C LEU A 89 -40.36 -8.22 20.02
N GLY A 90 -40.24 -7.36 19.00
CA GLY A 90 -41.37 -6.56 18.49
C GLY A 90 -42.51 -7.42 17.95
N ILE A 91 -42.19 -8.51 17.25
CA ILE A 91 -43.18 -9.48 16.77
C ILE A 91 -43.86 -10.20 17.94
N ALA A 92 -43.10 -10.66 18.94
CA ALA A 92 -43.65 -11.33 20.11
C ALA A 92 -44.61 -10.45 20.92
N MET A 93 -44.26 -9.16 21.09
CA MET A 93 -45.13 -8.16 21.72
C MET A 93 -46.42 -7.93 20.90
N ARG A 94 -46.30 -7.82 19.56
CA ARG A 94 -47.46 -7.60 18.68
C ARG A 94 -48.42 -8.80 18.65
N LEU A 95 -47.89 -10.01 18.74
CA LEU A 95 -48.67 -11.26 18.76
C LEU A 95 -49.22 -11.61 20.15
N GLY A 96 -48.88 -10.85 21.20
CA GLY A 96 -49.35 -11.12 22.56
C GLY A 96 -48.77 -12.40 23.19
N LEU A 97 -47.67 -12.93 22.65
CA LEU A 97 -47.06 -14.18 23.13
C LEU A 97 -46.57 -14.08 24.59
N THR A 98 -46.37 -12.86 25.09
CA THR A 98 -46.06 -12.58 26.50
C THR A 98 -47.17 -12.99 27.46
N GLU A 99 -48.43 -13.09 27.00
CA GLU A 99 -49.54 -13.58 27.83
C GLU A 99 -49.58 -15.11 27.92
N LEU A 100 -48.93 -15.81 27.00
CA LEU A 100 -48.90 -17.28 26.93
C LEU A 100 -47.77 -17.92 27.76
N VAL A 101 -46.79 -17.10 28.16
CA VAL A 101 -45.63 -17.49 28.99
C VAL A 101 -45.84 -17.10 30.48
N ARG A 102 -46.94 -16.44 30.81
CA ARG A 102 -47.30 -16.09 32.20
C ARG A 102 -48.02 -17.24 32.90
#